data_AF-H3GSZ3-F1
#
_entry.id   AF-H3GSZ3-F1
#
_cell.length_a   1.000
_cell.length_b   1.000
_cell.length_c   1.000
_cell.angle_alpha   90.00
_cell.angle_beta   90.00
_cell.angle_gamma   90.00
#
_symmetry.space_group_name_H-M   'P 1'
#
loop_
_entity.id
_entity.type
_entity.pdbx_description
1 polymer ?
#
loop_
_entity_poly.entity_id
_entity_poly.type
_entity_poly.pdbx_seq_one_letter_code
_entity_poly.pdbx_strand_id
1 'polypeptide(L)'
;MVSTSLVFLAGLALISPMAHASKKFVARLPNGDNVEGYQAIGHSDGTGDSEATNAFGKAFEKAGNKWTVALCQADTDGDGQTNGQELGDPCCAWSTGATPQWTSGVSHPSLSDKKSDPTLWANVNCSAVTTIPTTDSSGADSTQAVQSAASMFAFATGIALLFA
;
A
#
# COMPACT_ATOMS: atom_id res chain seq x y z
N MET A 1 -20.12 -63.01 8.16
CA MET A 1 -19.72 -62.53 9.50
C MET A 1 -18.63 -61.50 9.30
N VAL A 2 -18.89 -60.30 9.84
CA VAL A 2 -18.11 -59.07 9.65
C VAL A 2 -16.77 -59.13 10.39
N SER A 3 -15.71 -58.54 9.81
CA SER A 3 -14.59 -58.03 10.60
C SER A 3 -14.11 -56.73 9.95
N THR A 4 -14.58 -55.63 10.51
CA THR A 4 -14.34 -54.25 10.08
C THR A 4 -12.96 -53.80 10.53
N SER A 5 -12.07 -53.54 9.58
CA SER A 5 -10.82 -52.83 9.83
C SER A 5 -11.11 -51.36 10.18
N LEU A 6 -10.83 -50.96 11.42
CA LEU A 6 -10.79 -49.55 11.82
C LEU A 6 -9.50 -48.92 11.29
N VAL A 7 -9.62 -48.07 10.27
CA VAL A 7 -8.57 -47.12 9.89
C VAL A 7 -8.90 -45.81 10.60
N PHE A 8 -8.22 -45.52 11.71
CA PHE A 8 -8.27 -44.21 12.34
C PHE A 8 -7.43 -43.23 11.49
N LEU A 9 -8.09 -42.52 10.58
CA LEU A 9 -7.52 -41.34 9.94
C LEU A 9 -7.32 -40.25 11.01
N ALA A 10 -6.07 -40.03 11.39
CA ALA A 10 -5.67 -38.90 12.21
C ALA A 10 -5.98 -37.61 11.45
N GLY A 11 -7.03 -36.90 11.88
CA GLY A 11 -7.37 -35.57 11.37
C GLY A 11 -6.28 -34.57 11.78
N LEU A 12 -5.45 -34.16 10.83
CA LEU A 12 -4.49 -33.08 11.01
C LEU A 12 -5.28 -31.76 11.08
N ALA A 13 -5.49 -31.25 12.30
CA ALA A 13 -6.11 -29.95 12.51
C ALA A 13 -5.18 -28.84 11.98
N LEU A 14 -5.48 -28.33 10.79
CA LEU A 14 -4.87 -27.12 10.24
C LEU A 14 -5.38 -25.91 11.03
N ILE A 15 -4.66 -25.56 12.09
CA ILE A 15 -4.83 -24.29 12.80
C ILE A 15 -4.33 -23.18 11.87
N SER A 16 -5.25 -22.54 11.13
CA SER A 16 -4.94 -21.39 10.28
C SER A 16 -4.62 -20.16 11.13
N PRO A 17 -3.42 -19.55 11.00
CA PRO A 17 -3.09 -18.31 11.69
C PRO A 17 -3.54 -17.10 10.84
N MET A 18 -4.83 -16.75 10.83
CA MET A 18 -5.33 -15.63 10.00
C MET A 18 -5.36 -14.26 10.72
N ALA A 19 -5.35 -14.21 12.06
CA ALA A 19 -5.54 -12.95 12.78
C ALA A 19 -4.29 -12.04 12.90
N HIS A 20 -3.08 -12.52 12.58
CA HIS A 20 -1.84 -11.73 12.78
C HIS A 20 -1.43 -10.86 11.59
N ALA A 21 -1.98 -11.12 10.40
CA ALA A 21 -1.62 -10.37 9.20
C ALA A 21 -2.24 -8.96 9.18
N SER A 22 -3.50 -8.84 9.61
CA SER A 22 -4.26 -7.58 9.59
C SER A 22 -3.64 -6.50 10.49
N LYS A 23 -3.22 -6.84 11.72
CA LYS A 23 -2.57 -5.90 12.65
C LYS A 23 -1.30 -5.25 12.08
N LYS A 24 -0.52 -5.99 11.27
CA LYS A 24 0.67 -5.43 10.60
C LYS A 24 0.30 -4.35 9.58
N PHE A 25 -0.84 -4.49 8.90
CA PHE A 25 -1.31 -3.52 7.90
C PHE A 25 -1.98 -2.31 8.56
N VAL A 26 -2.71 -2.51 9.64
CA VAL A 26 -3.26 -1.44 10.48
C VAL A 26 -2.17 -0.43 10.88
N ALA A 27 -1.02 -0.91 11.35
CA ALA A 27 0.12 -0.06 11.72
C ALA A 27 0.76 0.72 10.55
N ARG A 28 0.44 0.36 9.29
CA ARG A 28 0.94 1.05 8.09
C ARG A 28 0.02 2.15 7.60
N LEU A 29 -1.05 2.44 8.33
CA LEU A 29 -2.04 3.45 8.01
C LEU A 29 -2.04 4.50 9.13
N PRO A 30 -2.12 5.80 8.82
CA PRO A 30 -2.38 6.80 9.84
C PRO A 30 -3.76 6.53 10.46
N ASN A 31 -3.86 6.55 11.79
CA ASN A 31 -5.10 6.28 12.52
C ASN A 31 -5.81 4.96 12.12
N GLY A 32 -5.07 3.94 11.65
CA GLY A 32 -5.65 2.71 11.08
C GLY A 32 -6.53 1.86 12.02
N ASP A 33 -6.41 2.06 13.33
CA ASP A 33 -7.22 1.47 14.41
C ASP A 33 -7.89 2.53 15.30
N ASN A 34 -7.84 3.81 14.90
CA ASN A 34 -8.33 4.94 15.67
C ASN A 34 -9.58 5.59 15.03
N VAL A 35 -10.25 4.86 14.13
CA VAL A 35 -11.58 5.23 13.61
C VAL A 35 -12.63 4.59 14.51
N GLU A 36 -13.60 5.39 14.98
CA GLU A 36 -14.59 4.95 15.97
C GLU A 36 -15.34 3.70 15.51
N GLY A 37 -15.20 2.61 16.26
CA GLY A 37 -15.85 1.32 15.97
C GLY A 37 -15.08 0.40 15.01
N TYR A 38 -13.89 0.79 14.53
CA TYR A 38 -13.10 0.02 13.56
C TYR A 38 -11.68 -0.24 14.08
N GLN A 39 -11.33 -1.52 14.22
CA GLN A 39 -9.97 -1.96 14.56
C GLN A 39 -9.10 -2.21 13.33
N ALA A 40 -9.72 -2.38 12.16
CA ALA A 40 -9.06 -2.54 10.87
C ALA A 40 -9.91 -1.93 9.74
N ILE A 41 -9.60 -0.69 9.37
CA ILE A 41 -10.39 0.10 8.40
C ILE A 41 -10.37 -0.41 6.95
N GLY A 42 -9.52 -1.37 6.61
CA GLY A 42 -9.48 -2.00 5.29
C GLY A 42 -10.47 -3.16 5.10
N HIS A 43 -11.08 -3.64 6.19
CA HIS A 43 -11.92 -4.84 6.16
C HIS A 43 -13.39 -4.50 6.28
N SER A 44 -14.25 -5.30 5.63
CA SER A 44 -15.70 -5.07 5.64
C SER A 44 -16.35 -5.33 6.99
N ASP A 45 -15.73 -6.15 7.84
CA ASP A 45 -16.17 -6.41 9.21
C ASP A 45 -15.65 -5.36 10.22
N GLY A 46 -14.73 -4.49 9.79
CA GLY A 46 -14.07 -3.49 10.64
C GLY A 46 -13.11 -4.06 11.69
N THR A 47 -12.96 -5.39 11.79
CA THR A 47 -12.09 -6.04 12.79
C THR A 47 -10.82 -6.63 12.19
N GLY A 48 -10.88 -7.01 10.91
CA GLY A 48 -9.79 -7.71 10.23
C GLY A 48 -9.71 -9.20 10.56
N ASP A 49 -10.82 -9.79 11.01
CA ASP A 49 -10.97 -11.24 11.22
C ASP A 49 -11.38 -11.95 9.91
N SER A 50 -12.08 -11.24 9.02
CA SER A 50 -12.45 -11.66 7.68
C SER A 50 -11.42 -11.24 6.65
N GLU A 51 -11.16 -12.10 5.65
CA GLU A 51 -10.34 -11.74 4.47
C GLU A 51 -11.05 -10.74 3.53
N ALA A 52 -12.36 -10.52 3.71
CA ALA A 52 -13.12 -9.61 2.87
C ALA A 52 -12.72 -8.14 3.12
N THR A 53 -12.25 -7.47 2.07
CA THR A 53 -11.87 -6.05 2.09
C THR A 53 -12.96 -5.14 1.54
N ASN A 54 -13.07 -3.95 2.13
CA ASN A 54 -13.91 -2.87 1.63
C ASN A 54 -13.21 -2.11 0.48
N ALA A 55 -13.78 -1.00 0.01
CA ALA A 55 -13.22 -0.26 -1.12
C ALA A 55 -11.81 0.28 -0.79
N PHE A 56 -11.62 0.80 0.41
CA PHE A 56 -10.33 1.28 0.90
C PHE A 56 -9.30 0.17 1.04
N GLY A 57 -9.67 -0.99 1.60
CA GLY A 57 -8.77 -2.15 1.68
C GLY A 57 -8.27 -2.61 0.31
N LYS A 58 -9.13 -2.63 -0.71
CA LYS A 58 -8.74 -2.94 -2.10
C LYS A 58 -7.81 -1.87 -2.69
N ALA A 59 -8.07 -0.60 -2.40
CA ALA A 59 -7.19 0.50 -2.82
C ALA A 59 -5.81 0.40 -2.15
N PHE A 60 -5.76 0.06 -0.86
CA PHE A 60 -4.53 -0.16 -0.12
C PHE A 60 -3.75 -1.38 -0.64
N GLU A 61 -4.44 -2.48 -0.95
CA GLU A 61 -3.85 -3.65 -1.60
C GLU A 61 -3.23 -3.28 -2.97
N LYS A 62 -3.97 -2.53 -3.80
CA LYS A 62 -3.49 -2.04 -5.11
C LYS A 62 -2.28 -1.10 -4.97
N ALA A 63 -2.18 -0.36 -3.87
CA ALA A 63 -1.02 0.44 -3.53
C ALA A 63 0.17 -0.38 -2.97
N GLY A 64 0.09 -1.72 -3.00
CA GLY A 64 1.13 -2.62 -2.50
C GLY A 64 1.15 -2.73 -0.98
N ASN A 65 0.00 -2.52 -0.34
CA ASN A 65 -0.15 -2.49 1.13
C ASN A 65 0.75 -1.44 1.79
N LYS A 66 0.78 -0.23 1.19
CA LYS A 66 1.57 0.92 1.61
C LYS A 66 0.69 2.18 1.61
N TRP A 67 0.92 3.06 2.59
CA TRP A 67 0.42 4.43 2.57
C TRP A 67 1.22 5.25 1.55
N THR A 68 0.83 5.16 0.28
CA THR A 68 1.45 5.91 -0.81
C THR A 68 0.81 7.28 -0.94
N VAL A 69 1.52 8.25 -1.55
CA VAL A 69 0.95 9.56 -1.87
C VAL A 69 -0.32 9.43 -2.71
N ALA A 70 -0.32 8.53 -3.70
CA ALA A 70 -1.49 8.28 -4.54
C ALA A 70 -2.69 7.73 -3.75
N LEU A 71 -2.47 6.82 -2.80
CA LEU A 71 -3.53 6.34 -1.92
C LEU A 71 -4.01 7.46 -1.00
N CYS A 72 -3.10 8.21 -0.38
CA CYS A 72 -3.46 9.31 0.51
C CYS A 72 -4.30 10.39 -0.19
N GLN A 73 -3.96 10.73 -1.43
CA GLN A 73 -4.68 11.74 -2.22
C GLN A 73 -5.97 11.24 -2.87
N ALA A 74 -6.21 9.92 -2.88
CA ALA A 74 -7.43 9.37 -3.45
C ALA A 74 -8.63 9.68 -2.55
N ASP A 75 -9.77 9.93 -3.18
CA ASP A 75 -11.10 9.93 -2.56
C ASP A 75 -11.74 8.58 -2.88
N THR A 76 -11.70 7.65 -1.93
CA THR A 76 -12.02 6.25 -2.21
C THR A 76 -13.53 6.01 -2.27
N ASP A 77 -14.31 6.68 -1.44
CA ASP A 77 -15.77 6.54 -1.37
C ASP A 77 -16.54 7.63 -2.11
N GLY A 78 -15.85 8.63 -2.66
CA GLY A 78 -16.40 9.64 -3.55
C GLY A 78 -17.16 10.73 -2.82
N ASP A 79 -16.85 10.96 -1.54
CA ASP A 79 -17.54 11.95 -0.72
C ASP A 79 -16.97 13.37 -0.87
N GLY A 80 -15.85 13.53 -1.58
CA GLY A 80 -15.12 14.78 -1.80
C GLY A 80 -13.98 15.04 -0.80
N GLN A 81 -13.67 14.11 0.11
CA GLN A 81 -12.49 14.11 0.96
C GLN A 81 -11.48 13.09 0.47
N THR A 82 -10.21 13.44 0.58
CA THR A 82 -9.12 12.48 0.37
C THR A 82 -8.97 11.58 1.59
N ASN A 83 -8.50 10.34 1.38
CA ASN A 83 -8.18 9.42 2.46
C ASN A 83 -7.24 10.05 3.51
N GLY A 84 -6.32 10.93 3.06
CA GLY A 84 -5.43 11.69 3.93
C GLY A 84 -6.16 12.70 4.82
N GLN A 85 -7.15 13.42 4.29
CA GLN A 85 -7.99 14.31 5.11
C GLN A 85 -8.79 13.52 6.14
N GLU A 86 -9.31 12.35 5.78
CA GLU A 86 -10.10 11.54 6.72
C GLU A 86 -9.24 10.91 7.82
N LEU A 87 -8.04 10.45 7.47
CA LEU A 87 -7.15 9.71 8.37
C LEU A 87 -6.07 10.56 9.05
N GLY A 88 -6.10 11.89 8.91
CA GLY A 88 -5.18 12.78 9.62
C GLY A 88 -3.81 13.00 8.98
N ASP A 89 -3.70 12.81 7.67
CA ASP A 89 -2.53 13.13 6.85
C ASP A 89 -2.93 13.94 5.59
N PRO A 90 -3.41 15.19 5.73
CA PRO A 90 -3.89 15.99 4.60
C PRO A 90 -2.80 16.39 3.60
N CYS A 91 -1.53 16.25 4.00
CA CYS A 91 -0.39 16.58 3.16
C CYS A 91 0.32 15.36 2.59
N CYS A 92 -0.18 14.15 2.85
CA CYS A 92 0.43 12.91 2.38
C CYS A 92 1.91 12.78 2.77
N ALA A 93 2.24 13.26 3.97
CA ALA A 93 3.58 13.33 4.53
C ALA A 93 3.81 12.26 5.61
N TRP A 94 2.74 11.60 6.06
CA TRP A 94 2.84 10.59 7.09
C TRP A 94 3.60 9.37 6.59
N SER A 95 4.44 8.83 7.47
CA SER A 95 5.15 7.57 7.26
C SER A 95 4.89 6.63 8.43
N THR A 96 5.00 5.32 8.21
CA THR A 96 4.78 4.30 9.26
C THR A 96 5.49 4.64 10.57
N GLY A 97 4.71 4.76 11.66
CA GLY A 97 5.21 5.08 12.99
C GLY A 97 5.31 6.58 13.31
N ALA A 98 5.08 7.48 12.35
CA ALA A 98 4.95 8.91 12.61
C ALA A 98 3.63 9.23 13.31
N THR A 99 3.54 10.42 13.90
CA THR A 99 2.28 10.95 14.43
C THR A 99 1.50 11.61 13.28
N PRO A 100 0.22 11.24 13.05
CA PRO A 100 -0.66 11.98 12.14
C PRO A 100 -0.83 13.43 12.59
N GLN A 101 -1.22 14.33 11.67
CA GLN A 101 -1.50 15.73 11.98
C GLN A 101 -2.64 15.88 13.01
N TRP A 102 -3.61 14.96 12.99
CA TRP A 102 -4.62 14.81 14.04
C TRP A 102 -5.01 13.35 14.24
N THR A 103 -5.51 13.08 15.44
CA THR A 103 -5.99 11.76 15.87
C THR A 103 -7.44 11.80 16.35
N SER A 104 -8.11 12.94 16.21
CA SER A 104 -9.51 13.12 16.61
C SER A 104 -10.27 13.78 15.47
N GLY A 105 -11.55 13.44 15.33
CA GLY A 105 -12.35 13.86 14.17
C GLY A 105 -11.95 13.13 12.88
N VAL A 106 -11.32 11.96 12.98
CA VAL A 106 -11.05 11.09 11.83
C VAL A 106 -12.34 10.43 11.34
N SER A 107 -12.37 10.04 10.07
CA SER A 107 -13.50 9.36 9.43
C SER A 107 -13.06 8.12 8.68
N HIS A 108 -14.03 7.32 8.22
CA HIS A 108 -13.74 6.05 7.57
C HIS A 108 -13.73 6.24 6.05
N PRO A 109 -12.61 5.96 5.35
CA PRO A 109 -12.42 6.22 3.91
C PRO A 109 -13.17 5.27 2.96
N SER A 110 -14.25 4.67 3.44
CA SER A 110 -15.09 3.75 2.67
C SER A 110 -16.57 3.96 3.01
N LEU A 111 -16.91 5.02 3.74
CA LEU A 111 -18.24 5.35 4.26
C LEU A 111 -18.54 6.82 3.95
N SER A 112 -19.11 7.07 2.77
CA SER A 112 -19.36 8.44 2.28
C SER A 112 -20.32 9.29 3.14
N ASP A 113 -21.02 8.68 4.10
CA ASP A 113 -21.88 9.36 5.06
C ASP A 113 -21.15 9.79 6.35
N LYS A 114 -19.87 9.42 6.50
CA LYS A 114 -19.02 9.72 7.65
C LYS A 114 -17.86 10.60 7.21
N LYS A 115 -17.94 11.88 7.53
CA LYS A 115 -16.95 12.87 7.10
C LYS A 115 -16.19 13.47 8.27
N SER A 116 -14.92 13.79 8.05
CA SER A 116 -14.14 14.62 8.97
C SER A 116 -14.55 16.08 8.83
N ASP A 117 -14.37 16.86 9.90
CA ASP A 117 -14.67 18.29 9.87
C ASP A 117 -13.63 19.04 9.01
N PRO A 118 -14.01 19.74 7.92
CA PRO A 118 -13.07 20.46 7.07
C PRO A 118 -12.24 21.54 7.76
N THR A 119 -12.67 22.00 8.94
CA THR A 119 -11.89 22.94 9.76
C THR A 119 -10.55 22.35 10.22
N LEU A 120 -10.42 21.00 10.27
CA LEU A 120 -9.17 20.31 10.64
C LEU A 120 -8.02 20.60 9.66
N TRP A 121 -8.31 20.83 8.37
CA TRP A 121 -7.29 21.15 7.36
C TRP A 121 -7.43 22.53 6.72
N ALA A 122 -8.39 23.35 7.14
CA ALA A 122 -8.63 24.67 6.56
C ALA A 122 -7.40 25.60 6.57
N ASN A 123 -6.51 25.43 7.54
CA ASN A 123 -5.30 26.25 7.72
C ASN A 123 -3.99 25.46 7.53
N VAL A 124 -4.07 24.22 7.03
CA VAL A 124 -2.87 23.39 6.83
C VAL A 124 -2.18 23.79 5.53
N ASN A 125 -0.88 24.13 5.62
CA ASN A 125 -0.05 24.45 4.46
C ASN A 125 0.92 23.31 4.15
N CYS A 126 0.61 22.53 3.12
CA CYS A 126 1.42 21.39 2.70
C CYS A 126 2.72 21.76 1.94
N SER A 127 2.97 23.05 1.67
CA SER A 127 4.16 23.48 0.93
C SER A 127 5.48 23.19 1.67
N ALA A 128 5.43 23.05 3.01
CA ALA A 128 6.59 22.74 3.84
C ALA A 128 7.03 21.27 3.80
N VAL A 129 6.25 20.38 3.16
CA VAL A 129 6.56 18.94 3.09
C VAL A 129 7.69 18.62 2.09
N THR A 130 8.00 19.55 1.19
CA THR A 130 9.03 19.41 0.14
C THR A 130 10.47 19.28 0.65
N THR A 131 10.73 19.46 1.96
CA THR A 131 12.10 19.45 2.52
C THR A 131 12.53 18.18 3.25
N ILE A 132 11.77 17.07 3.17
CA ILE A 132 12.32 15.79 3.61
C ILE A 132 13.14 15.19 2.47
N PRO A 133 14.48 15.06 2.59
CA PRO A 133 15.28 14.44 1.56
C PRO A 133 14.85 12.99 1.45
N THR A 134 14.23 12.63 0.33
CA THR A 134 14.29 11.28 -0.19
C THR A 134 15.77 10.90 -0.20
N THR A 135 16.15 9.97 0.68
CA THR A 135 17.42 9.28 0.57
C THR A 135 17.28 8.34 -0.62
N ASP A 136 17.29 8.94 -1.81
CA ASP A 136 17.54 8.23 -3.05
C ASP A 136 18.94 7.67 -2.91
N SER A 137 19.02 6.35 -2.83
CA SER A 137 20.26 5.62 -3.03
C SER A 137 20.67 5.80 -4.49
N SER A 138 21.23 6.96 -4.81
CA SER A 138 21.95 7.22 -6.05
C SER A 138 23.31 6.54 -5.92
N GLY A 139 23.35 5.26 -6.32
CA GLY A 139 24.60 4.64 -6.73
C GLY A 139 25.17 5.44 -7.88
N ALA A 140 26.39 5.92 -7.68
CA ALA A 140 27.17 6.68 -8.64
C ALA A 140 27.22 5.99 -10.02
N ASP A 141 26.97 6.75 -11.08
CA ASP A 141 27.80 6.59 -12.27
C ASP A 141 28.10 7.94 -12.89
N SER A 142 29.37 8.14 -13.15
CA SER A 142 29.96 9.40 -13.56
C SER A 142 29.81 9.54 -15.07
N THR A 143 29.25 10.68 -15.47
CA THR A 143 29.57 11.49 -16.65
C THR A 143 30.50 10.83 -17.68
N GLN A 144 30.10 10.73 -18.97
CA GLN A 144 30.83 11.32 -20.12
C GLN A 144 29.95 11.42 -21.39
N ALA A 145 29.80 12.67 -21.83
CA ALA A 145 29.90 13.20 -23.19
C ALA A 145 29.11 12.56 -24.36
N VAL A 146 28.19 13.39 -24.86
CA VAL A 146 27.68 13.47 -26.23
C VAL A 146 28.72 13.24 -27.34
N GLN A 147 28.39 12.41 -28.34
CA GLN A 147 28.73 12.67 -29.74
C GLN A 147 27.82 11.88 -30.70
N SER A 148 27.18 12.64 -31.59
CA SER A 148 26.36 12.22 -32.72
C SER A 148 27.26 11.76 -33.88
N ALA A 149 26.94 10.64 -34.54
CA ALA A 149 27.17 10.46 -35.98
C ALA A 149 26.58 9.13 -36.52
N ALA A 150 25.70 9.28 -37.51
CA ALA A 150 25.60 8.53 -38.76
C ALA A 150 25.96 7.02 -38.82
N SER A 151 24.90 6.23 -39.05
CA SER A 151 24.69 5.31 -40.18
C SER A 151 25.88 4.98 -41.13
N MET A 152 25.95 3.66 -41.42
CA MET A 152 26.41 2.98 -42.65
C MET A 152 27.73 2.18 -42.62
N PHE A 153 27.64 1.01 -43.28
CA PHE A 153 28.68 0.06 -43.78
C PHE A 153 29.32 -0.88 -42.75
N ALA A 154 29.01 -2.19 -42.72
CA ALA A 154 29.17 -3.28 -43.70
C ALA A 154 30.60 -3.89 -43.75
N PHE A 155 30.59 -5.23 -43.82
CA PHE A 155 31.67 -6.21 -44.09
C PHE A 155 32.50 -6.74 -42.91
N ALA A 156 32.22 -8.00 -42.56
CA ALA A 156 33.26 -8.99 -42.27
C ALA A 156 32.78 -10.39 -42.68
N THR A 157 33.35 -10.86 -43.79
CA THR A 157 33.28 -12.22 -44.36
C THR A 157 34.07 -13.23 -43.53
N GLY A 158 33.63 -14.49 -43.53
CA GLY A 158 34.55 -15.64 -43.48
C GLY A 158 34.23 -16.71 -42.43
N ILE A 159 33.35 -17.66 -42.78
CA ILE A 159 33.37 -19.00 -42.18
C ILE A 159 33.75 -19.97 -43.30
N ALA A 160 34.99 -20.45 -43.24
CA ALA A 160 35.42 -21.65 -43.93
C ALA A 160 35.17 -22.84 -43.00
N LEU A 161 34.30 -23.76 -43.40
CA LEU A 161 34.22 -25.10 -42.81
C LEU A 161 34.42 -26.11 -43.94
N LEU A 162 35.61 -26.71 -43.87
CA LEU A 162 36.08 -27.84 -44.64
C LEU A 162 35.49 -29.11 -43.99
N PHE A 163 34.75 -29.94 -44.74
CA PHE A 163 34.63 -31.36 -44.40
C PHE A 163 34.77 -32.18 -45.67
N ALA A 164 35.65 -33.17 -45.54
CA ALA A 164 36.02 -34.18 -46.52
C ALA A 164 34.90 -35.18 -46.79
#